data_AF-A0A0G3USK0-F1
#
_entry.id   AF-A0A0G3USK0-F1
#
_cell.length_a   1.000
_cell.length_b   1.000
_cell.length_c   1.000
_cell.angle_alpha   90.00
_cell.angle_beta   90.00
_cell.angle_gamma   90.00
#
_symmetry.space_group_name_H-M   'P 1'
#
loop_
_entity.id
_entity.type
_entity.pdbx_description
1 polymer ?
#
loop_
_entity_poly.entity_id
_entity_poly.type
_entity_poly.pdbx_seq_one_letter_code
_entity_poly.pdbx_strand_id
1 'polypeptide(L)' 'MRVDPEGPVLVEGPVEIALDDGTVARSDRFMVAVCTCRRSRAYPWCDTSHRRRERAAAPPGKPEAEKPEEPWKPEEGNPS' A
#
# COMPACT_ATOMS: atom_id res chain seq x y z
N MET A 1 5.64 11.81 14.63
CA MET A 1 6.85 11.26 13.97
C MET A 1 6.59 9.79 13.65
N ARG A 2 6.38 9.43 12.38
CA ARG A 2 6.30 8.02 11.98
C ARG A 2 7.53 7.74 11.13
N VAL A 3 8.54 7.21 11.79
CA VAL A 3 9.68 6.61 11.13
C VAL A 3 9.11 5.42 10.37
N ASP A 4 9.16 5.45 9.04
CA ASP A 4 9.04 4.23 8.26
C ASP A 4 10.46 3.65 8.22
N PRO A 5 10.77 2.64 9.07
CA PRO A 5 12.10 2.08 9.10
C PRO A 5 12.37 1.42 7.74
N GLU A 6 13.54 1.71 7.20
CA GLU A 6 14.07 1.27 5.91
C GLU A 6 14.02 -0.26 5.76
N GLY A 7 12.86 -0.80 5.35
CA GLY A 7 12.69 -2.18 4.90
C GLY A 7 13.19 -3.28 5.86
N PRO A 8 13.17 -4.54 5.41
CA PRO A 8 13.85 -5.61 6.12
C PRO A 8 15.36 -5.56 5.90
N VAL A 9 16.12 -6.15 6.82
CA VAL A 9 17.53 -6.48 6.59
C VAL A 9 17.58 -7.81 5.84
N LEU A 10 18.33 -7.86 4.73
CA LEU A 10 18.60 -9.09 4.00
C LEU A 10 19.85 -9.75 4.56
N VAL A 11 19.75 -11.03 4.91
CA VAL A 11 20.84 -11.83 5.46
C VAL A 11 21.01 -13.09 4.61
N GLU A 12 22.23 -13.41 4.23
CA GLU A 12 22.54 -14.70 3.59
C GLU A 12 22.38 -15.83 4.62
N GLY A 13 21.65 -16.87 4.24
CA GLY A 13 21.35 -17.98 5.15
C GLY A 13 22.14 -19.26 4.85
N PRO A 14 21.91 -20.31 5.66
CA PRO A 14 20.87 -20.44 6.69
C PRO A 14 21.13 -19.57 7.93
N VAL A 15 20.05 -19.17 8.62
CA VAL A 15 20.14 -18.30 9.82
C VAL A 15 19.33 -18.83 11.00
N GLU A 16 19.85 -18.59 12.20
CA GLU A 16 19.14 -18.75 13.47
C GLU A 16 19.09 -17.40 14.20
N ILE A 17 17.91 -17.00 14.68
CA ILE A 17 17.71 -15.74 15.40
C ILE A 17 17.20 -16.06 16.80
N ALA A 18 17.97 -15.67 17.81
CA ALA A 18 17.53 -15.66 19.20
C ALA A 18 16.61 -14.45 19.45
N LEU A 19 15.47 -14.69 20.08
CA LEU A 19 14.50 -13.67 20.42
C LEU A 19 14.56 -13.29 21.90
N ASP A 20 14.00 -12.12 22.21
CA ASP A 20 13.97 -11.55 23.57
C ASP A 20 13.17 -12.43 24.56
N ASP A 21 12.26 -13.28 24.06
CA ASP A 21 11.49 -14.24 24.84
C ASP A 21 12.23 -15.58 25.09
N GLY A 22 13.49 -15.67 24.64
CA GLY A 22 14.33 -16.86 24.76
C GLY A 22 14.07 -17.93 23.69
N THR A 23 13.13 -17.70 22.76
CA THR A 23 12.89 -18.63 21.65
C THR A 23 13.91 -18.44 20.52
N VAL A 24 14.04 -19.44 19.64
CA VAL A 24 14.92 -19.40 18.46
C VAL A 24 14.10 -19.65 17.20
N ALA A 25 14.15 -18.71 16.26
CA ALA A 25 13.58 -18.85 14.93
C ALA A 25 14.66 -19.27 13.92
N ARG A 26 14.36 -20.26 13.08
CA ARG A 26 15.30 -20.80 12.09
C ARG A 26 14.77 -20.63 10.67
N SER A 27 15.67 -20.34 9.73
CA SER A 27 15.38 -20.33 8.29
C SER A 27 16.53 -20.98 7.54
N ASP A 28 16.20 -21.94 6.68
CA ASP A 28 17.12 -22.69 5.81
C ASP A 28 17.32 -22.04 4.43
N ARG A 29 16.66 -20.91 4.18
CA ARG A 29 16.75 -20.18 2.90
C ARG A 29 18.11 -19.51 2.75
N PHE A 30 18.61 -19.46 1.51
CA PHE A 30 19.87 -18.80 1.16
C PHE A 30 19.87 -17.29 1.33
N MET A 31 18.69 -16.64 1.29
CA MET A 31 18.54 -15.23 1.59
C MET A 31 17.27 -15.04 2.41
N VAL A 32 17.39 -14.32 3.52
CA VAL A 32 16.35 -14.20 4.54
C VAL A 32 16.11 -12.74 4.85
N ALA A 33 14.84 -12.32 4.78
CA ALA A 33 14.44 -10.96 5.12
C ALA A 33 14.03 -10.89 6.60
N VAL A 34 14.84 -10.22 7.41
CA VAL A 34 14.61 -10.03 8.84
C VAL A 34 13.85 -8.73 9.10
N CYS A 35 12.79 -8.82 9.89
CA CYS A 35 11.93 -7.71 10.23
C CYS A 35 12.61 -6.76 11.24
N THR A 36 12.80 -5.51 10.84
CA THR A 36 13.26 -4.42 11.72
C THR A 36 12.11 -3.56 12.25
N CYS A 37 10.96 -3.58 11.57
CA CYS A 37 9.82 -2.70 11.89
C CYS A 37 8.91 -3.21 13.02
N ARG A 38 9.09 -4.46 13.49
CA ARG A 38 8.28 -5.12 14.53
C ARG A 38 6.77 -5.19 14.22
N ARG A 39 6.35 -4.95 12.96
CA ARG A 39 4.95 -5.04 12.50
C ARG A 39 4.57 -6.40 11.91
N SER A 40 5.56 -7.28 11.67
CA SER A 40 5.32 -8.59 11.05
C SER A 40 4.51 -9.50 11.97
N ARG A 41 3.55 -10.23 11.40
CA ARG A 41 2.82 -11.30 12.09
C ARG A 41 3.64 -12.58 12.21
N ALA A 42 4.69 -12.71 11.41
CA ALA A 42 5.62 -13.82 11.41
C ALA A 42 7.00 -13.40 11.95
N TYR A 43 7.04 -12.45 12.90
CA TYR A 43 8.27 -11.99 13.52
C TYR A 43 9.10 -13.20 14.01
N PRO A 44 10.41 -13.29 13.68
CA PRO A 44 11.29 -12.22 13.18
C PRO A 44 11.33 -12.05 11.65
N TRP A 45 10.58 -12.81 10.88
CA TRP A 45 10.61 -12.76 9.42
C TRP A 45 9.79 -11.60 8.87
N CYS A 46 10.26 -10.98 7.78
CA CYS A 46 9.50 -9.92 7.11
C CYS A 46 8.35 -10.51 6.26
N ASP A 47 7.13 -10.07 6.55
CA ASP A 47 5.90 -10.43 5.81
C ASP A 47 5.36 -9.24 4.97
N THR A 48 6.22 -8.27 4.67
CA THR A 48 5.89 -6.98 4.01
C THR A 48 5.01 -6.02 4.82
N SER A 49 4.68 -6.30 6.08
CA SER A 49 3.92 -5.38 6.95
C SER A 49 4.62 -4.03 7.21
N HIS A 50 5.88 -3.88 6.81
CA HIS A 50 6.53 -2.58 6.80
C HIS A 50 5.86 -1.62 5.80
N ARG A 51 5.32 -2.12 4.68
CA ARG A 51 4.65 -1.30 3.66
C ARG A 51 3.32 -0.82 4.21
N ARG A 52 3.27 0.42 4.68
CA ARG A 52 2.03 1.04 5.14
C ARG A 52 1.03 1.06 3.97
N ARG A 53 -0.10 0.37 4.11
CA ARG A 53 -1.25 0.59 3.21
C ARG A 53 -1.79 1.98 3.53
N GLU A 54 -1.49 2.96 2.68
CA GLU A 54 -2.35 4.14 2.59
C GLU A 54 -3.73 3.59 2.27
N ARG A 55 -4.66 3.68 3.24
CA ARG A 55 -6.08 3.52 2.89
C ARG A 55 -6.30 4.59 1.84
N ALA A 56 -6.63 4.18 0.61
CA ALA A 56 -7.07 5.10 -0.41
C ALA A 56 -8.09 6.02 0.25
N ALA A 57 -7.74 7.29 0.39
CA ALA A 57 -8.74 8.30 0.69
C ALA A 57 -9.83 8.08 -0.36
N ALA A 58 -11.08 7.95 0.11
CA ALA A 58 -12.21 7.89 -0.80
C ALA A 58 -12.03 9.00 -1.86
N PRO A 59 -12.24 8.71 -3.16
CA PRO A 59 -12.00 9.71 -4.18
C PRO A 59 -12.80 10.97 -3.82
N PRO A 60 -12.21 12.18 -3.92
CA PRO A 60 -12.97 13.40 -3.69
C PRO A 60 -14.19 13.38 -4.62
N GLY A 61 -15.36 13.64 -4.04
CA GLY A 61 -16.63 13.68 -4.78
C GLY A 61 -16.49 14.54 -6.03
N LYS A 62 -16.99 14.03 -7.15
CA LYS A 62 -16.98 14.71 -8.44
C LYS A 62 -17.66 16.08 -8.26
N PRO A 63 -17.05 17.22 -8.65
CA PRO A 63 -17.82 18.45 -8.74
C PRO A 63 -18.92 18.27 -9.78
N GLU A 64 -20.12 18.65 -9.40
CA GLU A 64 -21.33 18.64 -10.20
C GLU A 64 -21.08 19.35 -11.53
N ALA A 65 -21.40 18.69 -12.64
CA ALA A 65 -21.23 19.23 -13.98
C ALA A 65 -22.16 20.43 -14.16
N GLU A 66 -21.58 21.63 -14.09
CA GLU A 66 -22.20 22.85 -14.60
C GLU A 66 -22.41 22.63 -16.10
N LYS A 67 -23.67 22.61 -16.54
CA LYS A 67 -24.03 22.48 -17.95
C LYS A 67 -23.87 23.86 -18.59
N PRO A 68 -23.00 24.07 -19.58
CA PRO A 68 -23.12 25.26 -20.41
C PRO A 68 -24.38 25.12 -21.26
N GLU A 69 -25.26 26.09 -21.10
CA GLU A 69 -26.37 26.43 -21.98
C GLU A 69 -25.92 26.52 -23.45
N GLU A 70 -26.49 25.67 -24.31
CA GLU A 70 -26.30 25.75 -25.77
C GLU A 70 -27.54 26.38 -26.44
N PRO A 71 -27.41 27.56 -27.06
CA PRO A 71 -28.49 28.21 -27.80
C PRO A 71 -28.39 27.84 -29.29
N TRP A 72 -29.09 26.81 -29.73
CA TRP A 72 -29.22 26.52 -31.17
C TRP A 72 -30.68 26.23 -31.55
N LYS A 73 -31.31 27.24 -32.16
CA LYS A 73 -32.50 27.09 -33.02
C LYS A 73 -32.03 26.78 -34.44
N PRO A 74 -32.80 25.97 -35.17
CA PRO A 74 -33.10 26.31 -36.56
C PRO A 74 -34.60 26.41 -36.81
N GLU A 75 -34.97 27.55 -37.38
CA GLU A 75 -36.22 27.79 -38.08
C GLU A 75 -36.22 27.03 -39.42
N GLU A 76 -37.09 26.04 -39.60
CA GLU A 76 -37.34 25.46 -40.92
C GLU A 76 -38.83 25.09 -41.07
N GLY A 77 -39.53 25.92 -41.87
CA GLY A 77 -40.57 25.55 -42.84
C GLY A 77 -41.80 24.75 -42.40
N ASN A 78 -42.93 25.44 -42.18
CA ASN A 78 -44.25 24.80 -42.24
C ASN A 78 -44.81 24.91 -43.67
N PRO A 79 -44.99 23.81 -44.43
CA PRO A 79 -45.77 23.86 -45.66
C PRO A 79 -47.26 23.99 -45.35
N SER A 80 -47.93 24.92 -46.04
CA SER A 80 -49.36 25.24 -45.93
C SER A 80 -50.31 24.07 -46.23
#